data_AF-A0A2W4RJH5-F1
#
_entry.id   AF-A0A2W4RJH5-F1
#
_cell.length_a   1.000
_cell.length_b   1.000
_cell.length_c   1.000
_cell.angle_alpha   90.00
_cell.angle_beta   90.00
_cell.angle_gamma   90.00
#
_symmetry.space_group_name_H-M   'P 1'
#
loop_
_entity.id
_entity.type
_entity.pdbx_description
1 polymer ?
#
loop_
_entity_poly.entity_id
_entity_poly.type
_entity_poly.pdbx_seq_one_letter_code
_entity_poly.pdbx_strand_id
1 'polypeptide(L)' 'MSNEKPAVTETPTLIKDLIGRRVRVVKPGDLITLELVPGRVTIHLTDDHRIEKIIIELGDPISI' A
#
# COMPACT_ATOMS: atom_id res chain seq x y z
N MET A 1 -21.07 -20.24 -17.30
CA MET A 1 -20.66 -19.32 -16.23
C MET A 1 -19.16 -19.16 -16.37
N SER A 2 -18.72 -18.03 -16.94
CA SER A 2 -17.31 -17.73 -17.14
C SER A 2 -16.65 -17.49 -15.78
N ASN A 3 -15.63 -18.28 -15.45
CA ASN A 3 -14.76 -18.03 -14.31
C ASN A 3 -14.06 -16.69 -14.54
N GLU A 4 -14.42 -15.66 -13.78
CA GLU A 4 -13.62 -14.43 -13.71
C GLU A 4 -12.24 -14.79 -13.18
N LYS A 5 -11.22 -14.52 -13.98
CA LYS A 5 -9.83 -14.50 -13.55
C LYS A 5 -9.72 -13.39 -12.50
N PRO A 6 -9.21 -13.65 -11.28
CA PRO A 6 -9.07 -12.59 -10.30
C PRO A 6 -8.13 -11.52 -10.89
N ALA A 7 -8.58 -10.27 -10.85
CA ALA A 7 -7.77 -9.13 -11.23
C ALA A 7 -6.51 -9.13 -10.35
N VAL A 8 -5.35 -9.36 -10.98
CA VAL A 8 -4.05 -9.30 -10.30
C VAL A 8 -3.84 -7.84 -9.92
N THR A 9 -4.12 -7.49 -8.67
CA THR A 9 -3.64 -6.24 -8.10
C THR A 9 -2.14 -6.41 -7.89
N GLU A 10 -1.34 -5.65 -8.63
CA GLU A 10 0.12 -5.64 -8.55
C GLU A 10 0.57 -5.19 -7.16
N THR A 11 0.55 -6.13 -6.22
CA THR A 11 1.19 -5.98 -4.94
C THR A 11 2.69 -6.09 -5.20
N PRO A 12 3.51 -5.10 -4.83
CA PRO A 12 4.96 -5.18 -5.02
C PRO A 12 5.44 -6.47 -4.37
N THR A 13 6.08 -7.33 -5.16
CA THR A 13 6.49 -8.64 -4.69
C THR A 13 7.75 -8.52 -3.81
N LEU A 14 8.56 -7.46 -3.99
CA LEU A 14 9.81 -7.26 -3.26
C LEU A 14 9.93 -5.84 -2.68
N ILE A 15 10.49 -5.71 -1.47
CA ILE A 15 10.69 -4.42 -0.78
C ILE A 15 11.53 -3.44 -1.61
N LYS A 16 12.49 -3.95 -2.40
CA LYS A 16 13.33 -3.13 -3.29
C LYS A 16 12.52 -2.37 -4.35
N ASP A 17 11.33 -2.85 -4.70
CA ASP A 17 10.45 -2.21 -5.68
C ASP A 17 9.78 -0.93 -5.12
N LEU A 18 9.96 -0.67 -3.81
CA LEU A 18 9.43 0.50 -3.11
C LEU A 18 10.42 1.68 -3.06
N ILE A 19 11.66 1.50 -3.55
CA ILE A 19 12.70 2.55 -3.51
C ILE A 19 12.19 3.82 -4.22
N GLY A 20 12.36 4.97 -3.56
CA GLY A 20 11.94 6.29 -4.09
C GLY A 20 10.46 6.63 -3.85
N ARG A 21 9.63 5.70 -3.37
CA ARG A 21 8.23 5.99 -3.00
C ARG A 21 8.15 6.60 -1.60
N ARG A 22 7.15 7.46 -1.37
CA ARG A 22 6.83 7.95 -0.01
C ARG A 22 6.25 6.80 0.80
N VAL A 23 6.81 6.55 1.99
CA VAL A 23 6.37 5.46 2.88
C VAL A 23 5.75 6.04 4.16
N ARG A 24 4.66 5.44 4.61
CA ARG A 24 4.05 5.63 5.93
C ARG A 24 4.01 4.29 6.65
N VAL A 25 4.49 4.25 7.89
CA VAL A 25 4.39 3.07 8.76
C VAL A 25 3.37 3.37 9.84
N VAL A 26 2.43 2.45 10.05
CA VAL A 26 1.29 2.61 10.97
C VAL A 26 1.32 1.46 11.97
N LYS A 27 1.35 1.78 13.25
CA LYS A 27 1.25 0.81 14.35
C LYS A 27 -0.18 0.74 14.88
N PRO A 28 -0.52 -0.32 15.65
CA PRO A 28 -1.81 -0.39 16.31
C PRO A 28 -2.01 0.80 17.25
N GLY A 29 -3.17 1.47 17.14
CA GLY A 29 -3.51 2.66 17.92
C GLY A 29 -3.10 3.99 17.29
N ASP A 30 -2.32 4.00 16.20
CA ASP A 30 -2.00 5.24 15.49
C ASP A 30 -3.26 5.84 14.84
N LEU A 31 -3.48 7.13 15.07
CA LEU A 31 -4.51 7.90 14.37
C LEU A 31 -3.91 8.47 13.07
N ILE A 32 -4.38 7.99 11.93
CA ILE A 32 -3.96 8.46 10.62
C ILE A 32 -5.11 9.20 9.91
N THR A 33 -4.75 10.18 9.10
CA THR A 33 -5.71 10.88 8.23
C THR A 33 -6.06 10.01 7.01
N LEU A 34 -7.27 10.22 6.49
CA LEU A 34 -7.77 9.61 5.24
C LEU A 34 -7.29 10.33 3.97
N GLU A 35 -6.27 11.18 4.09
CA GLU A 35 -5.65 11.86 2.95
C GLU A 35 -5.15 10.81 1.94
N LEU A 36 -5.47 10.98 0.66
CA LEU A 36 -4.97 10.11 -0.40
C LEU A 36 -3.77 10.77 -1.10
N VAL A 37 -2.64 10.09 -1.07
CA VAL A 37 -1.38 10.51 -1.71
C VAL A 37 -1.00 9.47 -2.76
N PRO A 38 -1.16 9.78 -4.06
CA PRO A 38 -0.83 8.88 -5.16
C PRO A 38 0.56 8.23 -5.01
N GLY A 39 0.62 6.91 -5.11
CA GLY A 39 1.86 6.14 -5.06
C GLY A 39 2.47 5.98 -3.67
N ARG A 40 1.87 6.54 -2.61
CA ARG A 40 2.30 6.33 -1.22
C ARG A 40 2.10 4.88 -0.83
N VAL A 41 3.11 4.34 -0.15
CA VAL A 41 3.09 3.00 0.43
C VAL A 41 2.77 3.14 1.91
N THR A 42 1.64 2.60 2.34
CA THR A 42 1.29 2.51 3.77
C THR A 42 1.51 1.07 4.25
N ILE A 43 2.40 0.89 5.23
CA ILE A 43 2.71 -0.39 5.87
C ILE A 43 2.06 -0.40 7.26
N HIS A 44 1.12 -1.32 7.47
CA HIS A 44 0.52 -1.57 8.77
C HIS A 44 1.29 -2.66 9.49
N LEU A 45 1.63 -2.41 10.75
CA LEU A 45 2.32 -3.33 11.61
C LEU A 45 1.37 -3.92 12.67
N THR A 46 1.66 -5.15 13.08
CA THR A 46 1.16 -5.74 14.32
C THR A 46 1.89 -5.17 15.54
N ASP A 47 1.41 -5.46 16.75
CA ASP A 47 2.04 -5.05 18.02
C ASP A 47 3.48 -5.61 18.18
N ASP A 48 3.76 -6.79 17.61
CA ASP A 48 5.09 -7.41 17.61
C ASP A 48 5.96 -7.01 16.40
N HIS A 49 5.62 -5.88 15.76
CA HIS A 49 6.39 -5.25 14.67
C HIS A 49 6.49 -6.11 13.40
N ARG A 50 5.50 -6.96 13.12
CA ARG A 50 5.38 -7.69 11.85
C ARG A 50 4.52 -6.92 10.87
N ILE A 51 4.80 -7.06 9.58
CA ILE A 51 3.95 -6.48 8.54
C ILE A 51 2.63 -7.24 8.50
N GLU A 52 1.54 -6.57 8.84
CA GLU A 52 0.19 -7.09 8.72
C GLU A 52 -0.36 -6.85 7.30
N LYS A 53 -0.17 -5.63 6.77
CA LYS A 53 -0.73 -5.21 5.49
C LYS A 53 0.13 -4.14 4.82
N ILE A 54 0.21 -4.20 3.49
CA ILE A 54 0.81 -3.15 2.65
C ILE A 54 -0.28 -2.62 1.71
N ILE A 55 -0.43 -1.30 1.66
CA ILE A 55 -1.38 -0.61 0.78
C ILE A 55 -0.58 0.35 -0.09
N ILE A 56 -0.78 0.27 -1.41
CA ILE A 56 -0.36 1.32 -2.32
C ILE A 56 -1.59 2.14 -2.67
N GLU A 57 -1.54 3.42 -2.34
CA GLU A 57 -2.60 4.35 -2.70
C GLU A 57 -2.55 4.59 -4.21
N LEU A 58 -3.54 4.04 -4.91
CA LEU A 58 -3.79 4.36 -6.32
C LEU A 58 -4.25 5.80 -6.37
N GLY A 59 -3.48 6.64 -7.06
CA GLY A 59 -3.92 7.98 -7.42
C GLY A 59 -4.46 8.01 -8.83
N ASP A 60 -5.16 9.09 -9.16
CA ASP A 60 -5.34 9.47 -10.55
C ASP A 60 -3.95 9.54 -11.22
N PRO A 61 -3.79 9.02 -12.45
CA PRO A 61 -2.53 9.13 -13.16
C PRO A 61 -2.13 10.61 -13.21
N ILE A 62 -0.90 10.90 -12.79
CA ILE A 62 -0.31 12.22 -12.96
C ILE A 62 -0.36 12.50 -14.47
N SER A 63 -1.24 13.42 -14.88
CA SER A 63 -1.15 14.01 -16.21
C SER A 63 0.04 14.96 -16.18
N ILE A 64 1.16 14.48 -16.73
CA ILE A 64 2.31 15.30 -17.12
C ILE A 64 2.02 16.02 -18.43
#